data_AF-A0A525PQQ9-F1
#
_entry.id   AF-A0A525PQQ9-F1
#
_cell.length_a   1.000
_cell.length_b   1.000
_cell.length_c   1.000
_cell.angle_alpha   90.00
_cell.angle_beta   90.00
_cell.angle_gamma   90.00
#
_symmetry.space_group_name_H-M   'P 1'
#
loop_
_entity.id
_entity.type
_entity.pdbx_description
1 polymer ?
#
loop_
_entity_poly.entity_id
_entity_poly.type
_entity_poly.pdbx_seq_one_letter_code
_entity_poly.pdbx_strand_id
1 'polypeptide(L)'
;GAGIPVECTKGEAEVGQQELNIRYADALACADHHTISKQAVKEIAYQQGFSASFLPKWSADKVGSSSHVHMSLWKDGTPAFYDKDAKLGMSQMMQHFMAGLIAYAPDITYFFAPYINSYKRFAKGTFAPTKTVWSVDNRTAGFRLCGDGTKGIRVECRIGGSDLNPYLAQAVLLAAGLKGIEEKLPLQEPAMGDVYEDANVTEIPRTLRAATQTLRNSAMLREALGDDVVDHYTRAAEWEQEEYDKVVTDWEINRGFERA
;
A
#
# COMPACT_ATOMS: atom_id res chain seq x y z
N GLY A 1 -7.47 1.30 28.96
CA GLY A 1 -6.53 1.25 27.81
C GLY A 1 -7.13 2.02 26.65
N ALA A 2 -6.36 2.27 25.58
CA ALA A 2 -6.78 3.09 24.43
C ALA A 2 -7.86 2.46 23.51
N GLY A 3 -8.45 1.32 23.89
CA GLY A 3 -9.54 0.68 23.13
C GLY A 3 -9.12 -0.05 21.85
N ILE A 4 -7.83 -0.08 21.50
CA ILE A 4 -7.33 -0.72 20.27
C ILE A 4 -7.51 -2.25 20.32
N PRO A 5 -8.25 -2.85 19.38
CA PRO A 5 -8.47 -4.30 19.37
C PRO A 5 -7.29 -5.02 18.70
N VAL A 6 -6.21 -5.22 19.45
CA VAL A 6 -5.03 -5.95 18.97
C VAL A 6 -5.40 -7.40 18.66
N GLU A 7 -5.03 -7.87 17.46
CA GLU A 7 -5.21 -9.26 17.03
C GLU A 7 -4.00 -10.10 17.41
N CYS A 8 -2.80 -9.65 17.05
CA CYS A 8 -1.55 -10.29 17.43
C CYS A 8 -0.35 -9.34 17.28
N THR A 9 0.80 -9.77 17.81
CA THR A 9 2.10 -9.14 17.63
C THR A 9 3.14 -10.21 17.32
N LYS A 10 4.12 -9.90 16.47
CA LYS A 10 5.22 -10.81 16.14
C LYS A 10 6.49 -10.06 15.77
N GLY A 11 7.64 -10.73 15.90
CA GLY A 11 8.87 -10.31 15.27
C GLY A 11 8.79 -10.52 13.75
N GLU A 12 9.42 -9.63 13.00
CA GLU A 12 9.47 -9.66 11.53
C GLU A 12 10.84 -10.13 11.01
N ALA A 13 11.02 -10.07 9.70
CA ALA A 13 12.17 -10.64 9.00
C ALA A 13 13.54 -10.00 9.38
N GLU A 14 13.58 -8.79 9.93
CA GLU A 14 14.82 -8.13 10.37
C GLU A 14 14.96 -8.01 11.88
N VAL A 15 16.21 -7.93 12.33
CA VAL A 15 16.56 -7.62 13.72
C VAL A 15 15.94 -6.28 14.12
N GLY A 16 15.13 -6.30 15.18
CA GLY A 16 14.44 -5.11 15.69
C GLY A 16 13.14 -4.75 14.96
N GLN A 17 12.78 -5.46 13.88
CA GLN A 17 11.53 -5.25 13.17
C GLN A 17 10.39 -6.03 13.86
N GLN A 18 9.24 -5.39 14.01
CA GLN A 18 8.06 -5.96 14.68
C GLN A 18 6.80 -5.63 13.88
N GLU A 19 5.81 -6.52 13.92
CA GLU A 19 4.47 -6.32 13.36
C GLU A 19 3.43 -6.31 14.48
N LEU A 20 2.52 -5.34 14.39
CA LEU A 20 1.31 -5.25 15.20
C LEU A 20 0.11 -5.40 14.27
N ASN A 21 -0.67 -6.44 14.46
CA ASN A 21 -1.92 -6.67 13.74
C ASN A 21 -3.08 -6.18 14.59
N ILE A 22 -3.92 -5.35 14.00
CA ILE A 22 -5.13 -4.82 14.64
C ILE A 22 -6.33 -5.47 13.96
N ARG A 23 -7.31 -5.91 14.75
CA ARG A 23 -8.58 -6.42 14.22
C ARG A 23 -9.19 -5.39 13.27
N TYR A 24 -9.74 -5.87 12.16
CA TYR A 24 -10.46 -5.02 11.22
C TYR A 24 -11.63 -4.29 11.90
N ALA A 25 -12.00 -3.15 11.32
CA ALA A 25 -13.14 -2.33 11.70
C ALA A 25 -13.68 -1.61 10.45
N ASP A 26 -14.76 -0.85 10.60
CA ASP A 26 -15.19 0.10 9.57
C ASP A 26 -14.04 1.05 9.21
N ALA A 27 -13.97 1.50 7.95
CA ALA A 27 -12.81 2.18 7.39
C ALA A 27 -12.28 3.31 8.29
N LEU A 28 -13.14 4.26 8.69
CA LEU A 28 -12.73 5.38 9.53
C LEU A 28 -12.15 4.92 10.88
N ALA A 29 -12.83 4.01 11.57
CA ALA A 29 -12.35 3.47 12.84
C ALA A 29 -11.03 2.69 12.67
N CYS A 30 -10.86 1.97 11.56
CA CYS A 30 -9.63 1.28 11.24
C CYS A 30 -8.46 2.26 11.04
N ALA A 31 -8.69 3.39 10.35
CA ALA A 31 -7.70 4.44 10.19
C ALA A 31 -7.34 5.13 11.53
N ASP A 32 -8.33 5.36 12.40
CA ASP A 32 -8.10 5.87 13.76
C ASP A 32 -7.26 4.90 14.59
N HIS A 33 -7.61 3.61 14.57
CA HIS A 33 -6.84 2.59 15.28
C HIS A 33 -5.39 2.55 14.81
N HIS A 34 -5.15 2.57 13.50
CA HIS A 34 -3.80 2.60 12.93
C HIS A 34 -3.00 3.82 13.41
N THR A 35 -3.61 5.00 13.37
CA THR A 35 -2.96 6.26 13.76
C THR A 35 -2.61 6.27 15.25
N ILE A 36 -3.55 5.90 16.10
CA ILE A 36 -3.36 5.81 17.56
C ILE A 36 -2.29 4.77 17.89
N SER A 37 -2.29 3.62 17.22
CA SER A 37 -1.28 2.58 17.43
C SER A 37 0.12 3.04 17.07
N LYS A 38 0.32 3.74 15.94
CA LYS A 38 1.63 4.30 15.57
C LYS A 38 2.14 5.29 16.62
N GLN A 39 1.26 6.14 17.14
CA GLN A 39 1.62 7.08 18.21
C GLN A 39 1.98 6.32 19.50
N ALA A 40 1.15 5.37 19.92
CA ALA A 40 1.39 4.58 21.13
C ALA A 40 2.72 3.82 21.07
N VAL A 41 3.05 3.22 19.92
CA VAL A 41 4.34 2.53 19.72
C VAL A 41 5.52 3.49 19.93
N LYS A 42 5.47 4.70 19.36
CA LYS A 42 6.53 5.70 19.54
C LYS A 42 6.66 6.15 21.00
N GLU A 43 5.55 6.45 21.66
CA GLU A 43 5.54 6.90 23.06
C GLU A 43 6.05 5.81 24.01
N ILE A 44 5.62 4.57 23.83
CA ILE A 44 6.09 3.45 24.64
C ILE A 44 7.57 3.20 24.40
N ALA A 45 8.03 3.20 23.14
CA ALA A 45 9.46 3.04 22.84
C ALA A 45 10.30 4.13 23.51
N TYR A 46 9.85 5.38 23.42
CA TYR A 46 10.52 6.52 24.05
C TYR A 46 10.62 6.36 25.57
N GLN A 47 9.53 5.96 26.24
CA GLN A 47 9.52 5.69 27.69
C GLN A 47 10.48 4.57 28.10
N GLN A 48 10.78 3.65 27.19
CA GLN A 48 11.73 2.55 27.41
C GLN A 48 13.16 2.90 26.97
N GLY A 49 13.45 4.14 26.57
CA GLY A 49 14.78 4.58 26.13
C GLY A 49 15.14 4.12 24.71
N PHE A 50 14.15 3.76 23.89
CA PHE A 50 14.31 3.36 22.50
C PHE A 50 13.63 4.36 21.54
N SER A 51 13.96 4.28 20.25
CA SER A 51 13.26 5.01 19.20
C SER A 51 12.58 4.03 18.25
N ALA A 52 11.27 4.20 18.05
CA ALA A 52 10.52 3.45 17.05
C ALA A 52 10.36 4.29 15.78
N SER A 53 10.60 3.67 14.62
CA SER A 53 10.48 4.31 13.32
C SER A 53 9.51 3.55 12.43
N PHE A 54 8.74 4.31 11.63
CA PHE A 54 7.88 3.80 10.57
C PHE A 54 8.42 4.18 9.18
N LEU A 55 9.73 4.45 9.10
CA LEU A 55 10.43 4.67 7.84
C LEU A 55 10.38 3.38 7.00
N PRO A 56 9.96 3.42 5.72
CA PRO A 56 9.80 2.21 4.91
C PRO A 56 11.08 1.44 4.66
N LYS A 57 12.22 2.11 4.54
CA LYS A 57 13.51 1.49 4.25
C LYS A 57 14.60 2.20 5.03
N TRP A 58 14.96 1.63 6.18
CA TRP A 58 15.96 2.23 7.07
C TRP A 58 17.40 1.95 6.63
N SER A 59 17.66 0.81 5.97
CA SER A 59 18.96 0.49 5.39
C SER A 59 18.81 -0.19 4.03
N ALA A 60 19.79 0.04 3.14
CA ALA A 60 19.81 -0.51 1.78
C ALA A 60 19.82 -2.05 1.78
N ASP A 61 20.55 -2.68 2.71
CA ASP A 61 20.78 -4.12 2.83
C ASP A 61 19.74 -4.88 3.69
N LYS A 62 18.71 -4.20 4.19
CA LYS A 62 17.73 -4.74 5.15
C LYS A 62 16.32 -4.75 4.60
N VAL A 63 15.45 -5.68 4.97
CA VAL A 63 14.07 -5.62 4.47
C VAL A 63 13.34 -4.36 4.93
N GLY A 64 12.35 -3.93 4.15
CA GLY A 64 11.57 -2.72 4.44
C GLY A 64 10.39 -2.98 5.37
N SER A 65 9.82 -1.89 5.89
CA SER A 65 8.59 -1.87 6.68
C SER A 65 7.41 -1.43 5.82
N SER A 66 6.31 -2.17 5.91
CA SER A 66 5.09 -1.95 5.15
C SER A 66 3.89 -1.73 6.06
N SER A 67 2.77 -1.33 5.46
CA SER A 67 1.46 -1.36 6.07
C SER A 67 0.49 -1.97 5.07
N HIS A 68 0.22 -3.27 5.21
CA HIS A 68 -0.74 -3.94 4.33
C HIS A 68 -2.16 -3.56 4.71
N VAL A 69 -3.02 -3.37 3.71
CA VAL A 69 -4.42 -2.98 3.91
C VAL A 69 -5.31 -4.10 3.42
N HIS A 70 -6.02 -4.75 4.35
CA HIS A 70 -7.03 -5.76 4.04
C HIS A 70 -8.41 -5.12 3.89
N MET A 71 -9.13 -5.45 2.81
CA MET A 71 -10.43 -4.85 2.49
C MET A 71 -11.46 -5.89 2.07
N SER A 72 -12.68 -5.71 2.57
CA SER A 72 -13.87 -6.46 2.17
C SER A 72 -15.07 -5.51 2.13
N LEU A 73 -15.96 -5.67 1.15
CA LEU A 73 -17.24 -4.98 1.15
C LEU A 73 -18.34 -5.82 1.80
N TRP A 74 -19.21 -5.16 2.55
CA TRP A 74 -20.34 -5.76 3.25
C TRP A 74 -21.61 -4.98 2.92
N LYS A 75 -22.72 -5.70 2.82
CA LYS A 75 -24.05 -5.12 2.61
C LYS A 75 -25.01 -5.77 3.58
N ASP A 76 -25.62 -4.98 4.44
CA ASP A 76 -26.64 -5.43 5.41
C ASP A 76 -26.17 -6.65 6.24
N GLY A 77 -24.92 -6.63 6.70
CA GLY A 77 -24.31 -7.71 7.49
C GLY A 77 -23.90 -8.96 6.69
N THR A 78 -23.98 -8.92 5.36
CA THR A 78 -23.57 -10.01 4.46
C THR A 78 -22.28 -9.64 3.70
N PRO A 79 -21.28 -10.51 3.58
CA PRO A 79 -20.06 -10.23 2.82
C PRO A 79 -20.38 -10.15 1.33
N ALA A 80 -20.29 -8.96 0.75
CA ALA A 80 -20.64 -8.70 -0.65
C ALA A 80 -19.61 -9.28 -1.63
N PHE A 81 -18.39 -9.58 -1.15
CA PHE A 81 -17.35 -10.20 -1.95
C PHE A 81 -17.48 -11.72 -2.10
N TYR A 82 -18.26 -12.38 -1.25
CA TYR A 82 -18.37 -13.83 -1.23
C TYR A 82 -19.50 -14.35 -2.12
N ASP A 83 -19.17 -15.28 -3.00
CA ASP A 83 -20.13 -16.11 -3.73
C ASP A 83 -19.70 -17.58 -3.60
N LYS A 84 -20.54 -18.39 -2.94
CA LYS A 84 -20.25 -19.79 -2.64
C LYS A 84 -20.12 -20.67 -3.89
N ASP A 85 -20.74 -20.28 -5.00
CA ASP A 85 -20.82 -21.07 -6.22
C ASP A 85 -19.79 -20.59 -7.27
N ALA A 86 -19.08 -19.48 -7.00
CA ALA A 86 -18.06 -18.92 -7.86
C ALA A 86 -16.66 -19.53 -7.64
N LYS A 87 -15.84 -19.52 -8.70
CA LYS A 87 -14.41 -19.88 -8.64
C LYS A 87 -13.72 -19.03 -7.56
N LEU A 88 -12.96 -19.69 -6.67
CA LEU A 88 -12.26 -19.08 -5.52
C LEU A 88 -13.19 -18.39 -4.49
N GLY A 89 -14.50 -18.56 -4.59
CA GLY A 89 -15.48 -17.86 -3.74
C GLY A 89 -15.68 -16.38 -4.10
N MET A 90 -15.15 -15.93 -5.25
CA MET A 90 -15.13 -14.51 -5.64
C MET A 90 -16.40 -14.12 -6.39
N SER A 91 -17.25 -13.34 -5.74
CA SER A 91 -18.39 -12.69 -6.42
C SER A 91 -17.93 -11.83 -7.61
N GLN A 92 -18.84 -11.58 -8.56
CA GLN A 92 -18.59 -10.65 -9.66
C GLN A 92 -18.21 -9.24 -9.16
N MET A 93 -18.81 -8.80 -8.04
CA MET A 93 -18.47 -7.52 -7.42
C MET A 93 -17.00 -7.47 -6.98
N MET A 94 -16.51 -8.54 -6.33
CA MET A 94 -15.11 -8.62 -5.93
C MET A 94 -14.19 -8.61 -7.15
N GLN A 95 -14.56 -9.30 -8.23
CA GLN A 95 -13.77 -9.35 -9.45
C GLN A 95 -13.60 -7.96 -10.06
N HIS A 96 -14.69 -7.21 -10.22
CA HIS A 96 -14.64 -5.83 -10.71
C HIS A 96 -13.89 -4.89 -9.76
N PHE A 97 -14.07 -5.06 -8.45
CA PHE A 97 -13.35 -4.28 -7.44
C PHE A 97 -11.83 -4.49 -7.56
N MET A 98 -11.38 -5.74 -7.64
CA MET A 98 -9.96 -6.07 -7.84
C MET A 98 -9.44 -5.57 -9.18
N ALA A 99 -10.24 -5.63 -10.25
CA ALA A 99 -9.85 -5.08 -11.54
C ALA A 99 -9.64 -3.57 -11.49
N GLY A 100 -10.49 -2.83 -10.77
CA GLY A 100 -10.29 -1.40 -10.50
C GLY A 100 -9.03 -1.09 -9.71
N LEU A 101 -8.78 -1.83 -8.63
CA LEU A 101 -7.55 -1.71 -7.85
C LEU A 101 -6.29 -1.88 -8.72
N ILE A 102 -6.31 -2.86 -9.63
CA ILE A 102 -5.20 -3.15 -10.55
C ILE A 102 -5.04 -2.03 -11.58
N ALA A 103 -6.14 -1.64 -12.24
CA ALA A 103 -6.12 -0.65 -13.31
C ALA A 103 -5.62 0.71 -12.83
N TYR A 104 -6.05 1.13 -11.64
CA TYR A 104 -5.71 2.45 -11.08
C TYR A 104 -4.58 2.42 -10.06
N ALA A 105 -3.92 1.28 -9.84
CA ALA A 105 -2.77 1.20 -8.95
C ALA A 105 -1.69 2.28 -9.24
N PRO A 106 -1.36 2.61 -10.51
CA PRO A 106 -0.42 3.69 -10.80
C PRO A 106 -0.87 5.06 -10.27
N ASP A 107 -2.15 5.39 -10.40
CA ASP A 107 -2.74 6.66 -10.00
C ASP A 107 -2.68 6.86 -8.47
N ILE A 108 -2.98 5.79 -7.73
CA ILE A 108 -3.08 5.83 -6.27
C ILE A 108 -1.75 5.60 -5.54
N THR A 109 -0.67 5.31 -6.27
CA THR A 109 0.63 4.92 -5.70
C THR A 109 1.21 5.98 -4.76
N TYR A 110 1.04 7.27 -5.04
CA TYR A 110 1.51 8.35 -4.17
C TYR A 110 1.00 8.19 -2.73
N PHE A 111 -0.25 7.80 -2.53
CA PHE A 111 -0.86 7.66 -1.21
C PHE A 111 -0.36 6.44 -0.42
N PHE A 112 0.32 5.51 -1.08
CA PHE A 112 1.01 4.37 -0.47
C PHE A 112 2.51 4.61 -0.25
N ALA A 113 3.09 5.56 -0.99
CA ALA A 113 4.50 5.88 -1.02
C ALA A 113 4.69 7.41 -1.13
N PRO A 114 4.35 8.18 -0.08
CA PRO A 114 4.30 9.64 -0.17
C PRO A 114 5.68 10.32 -0.14
N TYR A 115 6.74 9.59 0.22
CA TYR A 115 8.09 10.13 0.40
C TYR A 115 9.11 9.41 -0.49
N ILE A 116 10.29 10.00 -0.67
CA ILE A 116 11.35 9.43 -1.51
C ILE A 116 11.87 8.11 -0.94
N ASN A 117 11.93 7.98 0.39
CA ASN A 117 12.34 6.75 1.06
C ASN A 117 11.36 5.59 0.79
N SER A 118 10.06 5.88 0.61
CA SER A 118 9.03 4.86 0.38
C SER A 118 9.36 3.99 -0.84
N TYR A 119 9.85 4.60 -1.92
CA TYR A 119 10.21 3.92 -3.17
C TYR A 119 11.48 3.09 -3.07
N LYS A 120 12.33 3.32 -2.06
CA LYS A 120 13.51 2.47 -1.81
C LYS A 120 13.10 1.07 -1.32
N ARG A 121 11.84 0.90 -0.92
CA ARG A 121 11.24 -0.41 -0.66
C ARG A 121 10.96 -1.18 -1.95
N PHE A 122 10.66 -0.52 -3.08
CA PHE A 122 10.35 -1.13 -4.37
C PHE A 122 11.60 -1.64 -5.11
N ALA A 123 12.45 -2.40 -4.40
CA ALA A 123 13.67 -3.00 -4.93
C ALA A 123 13.48 -4.51 -5.12
N LYS A 124 14.08 -5.06 -6.17
CA LYS A 124 14.08 -6.52 -6.43
C LYS A 124 14.60 -7.27 -5.18
N GLY A 125 13.95 -8.39 -4.84
CA GLY A 125 14.36 -9.25 -3.72
C GLY A 125 13.92 -8.80 -2.33
N THR A 126 13.16 -7.71 -2.19
CA THR A 126 12.71 -7.18 -0.88
C THR A 126 11.28 -7.60 -0.50
N PHE A 127 10.66 -8.51 -1.27
CA PHE A 127 9.23 -8.89 -1.18
C PHE A 127 8.24 -7.74 -1.44
N ALA A 128 8.70 -6.53 -1.78
CA ALA A 128 7.84 -5.41 -2.11
C ALA A 128 7.31 -5.53 -3.56
N PRO A 129 6.00 -5.40 -3.77
CA PRO A 129 5.42 -5.54 -5.09
C PRO A 129 5.74 -4.33 -5.96
N THR A 130 6.20 -4.58 -7.19
CA THR A 130 6.40 -3.54 -8.23
C THR A 130 5.42 -3.68 -9.40
N LYS A 131 4.61 -4.73 -9.40
CA LYS A 131 3.71 -5.12 -10.48
C LYS A 131 2.26 -4.99 -10.02
N THR A 132 1.39 -4.48 -10.87
CA THR A 132 -0.05 -4.30 -10.56
C THR A 132 -0.85 -5.61 -10.71
N VAL A 133 -0.27 -6.76 -10.42
CA VAL A 133 -0.98 -8.05 -10.51
C VAL A 133 -1.65 -8.42 -9.20
N TRP A 134 -2.59 -9.35 -9.31
CA TRP A 134 -3.11 -10.08 -8.17
C TRP A 134 -2.70 -11.55 -8.17
N SER A 135 -2.67 -12.15 -6.99
CA SER A 135 -2.40 -13.58 -6.80
C SER A 135 -3.23 -14.15 -5.65
N VAL A 136 -3.33 -15.49 -5.60
CA VAL A 136 -3.99 -16.19 -4.49
C VAL A 136 -3.04 -16.40 -3.30
N ASP A 137 -1.73 -16.64 -3.55
CA ASP A 137 -0.76 -16.88 -2.47
C ASP A 137 0.65 -16.29 -2.76
N ASN A 138 0.82 -15.55 -3.86
CA ASN A 138 2.11 -14.97 -4.19
C ASN A 138 2.33 -13.62 -3.48
N ARG A 139 3.31 -13.59 -2.58
CA ARG A 139 3.71 -12.43 -1.78
C ARG A 139 4.35 -11.29 -2.58
N THR A 140 4.72 -11.50 -3.84
CA THR A 140 5.29 -10.47 -4.75
C THR A 140 4.25 -9.71 -5.56
N ALA A 141 2.97 -10.10 -5.48
CA ALA A 141 1.87 -9.39 -6.12
C ALA A 141 1.45 -8.13 -5.34
N GLY A 142 1.04 -7.07 -6.04
CA GLY A 142 0.52 -5.85 -5.42
C GLY A 142 -0.76 -6.06 -4.63
N PHE A 143 -1.59 -6.98 -5.11
CA PHE A 143 -2.85 -7.38 -4.48
C PHE A 143 -2.87 -8.90 -4.23
N ARG A 144 -3.34 -9.33 -3.06
CA ARG A 144 -3.47 -10.76 -2.74
C ARG A 144 -4.89 -11.09 -2.33
N LEU A 145 -5.44 -12.17 -2.87
CA LEU A 145 -6.69 -12.75 -2.39
C LEU A 145 -6.45 -13.46 -1.06
N CYS A 146 -7.30 -13.25 -0.07
CA CYS A 146 -7.20 -13.90 1.23
C CYS A 146 -8.55 -14.51 1.62
N GLY A 147 -8.54 -15.70 2.23
CA GLY A 147 -9.75 -16.36 2.72
C GLY A 147 -10.66 -16.87 1.60
N ASP A 148 -10.07 -17.31 0.49
CA ASP A 148 -10.77 -17.88 -0.66
C ASP A 148 -11.73 -19.00 -0.24
N GLY A 149 -12.89 -19.08 -0.90
CA GLY A 149 -13.93 -20.05 -0.57
C GLY A 149 -14.65 -19.83 0.78
N THR A 150 -14.29 -18.81 1.56
CA THR A 150 -14.90 -18.53 2.88
C THR A 150 -15.62 -17.18 2.93
N LYS A 151 -16.47 -16.99 3.96
CA LYS A 151 -17.07 -15.69 4.26
C LYS A 151 -16.06 -14.61 4.67
N GLY A 152 -14.83 -14.99 5.01
CA GLY A 152 -13.73 -14.08 5.35
C GLY A 152 -12.93 -13.59 4.12
N ILE A 153 -13.47 -13.81 2.92
CA ILE A 153 -12.84 -13.42 1.66
C ILE A 153 -12.59 -11.91 1.60
N ARG A 154 -11.36 -11.52 1.25
CA ARG A 154 -10.92 -10.13 1.21
C ARG A 154 -9.72 -9.98 0.29
N VAL A 155 -9.45 -8.74 -0.12
CA VAL A 155 -8.24 -8.37 -0.85
C VAL A 155 -7.24 -7.71 0.11
N GLU A 156 -5.97 -8.07 0.02
CA GLU A 156 -4.85 -7.42 0.70
C GLU A 156 -4.08 -6.57 -0.31
N CYS A 157 -4.02 -5.24 -0.09
CA CYS A 157 -3.08 -4.35 -0.78
C CYS A 157 -1.74 -4.36 -0.02
N ARG A 158 -0.65 -4.70 -0.72
CA ARG A 158 0.70 -4.86 -0.17
C ARG A 158 1.65 -3.71 -0.56
N ILE A 159 1.14 -2.75 -1.32
CA ILE A 159 1.92 -1.64 -1.92
C ILE A 159 2.25 -0.54 -0.89
N GLY A 160 1.50 -0.46 0.22
CA GLY A 160 1.69 0.54 1.28
C GLY A 160 3.02 0.42 2.04
N GLY A 161 3.78 1.52 2.15
CA GLY A 161 4.83 1.65 3.15
C GLY A 161 4.27 1.91 4.55
N SER A 162 5.06 1.67 5.60
CA SER A 162 4.64 1.95 6.98
C SER A 162 4.45 3.46 7.28
N ASP A 163 4.85 4.31 6.35
CA ASP A 163 4.75 5.77 6.35
C ASP A 163 3.45 6.31 5.75
N LEU A 164 2.60 5.45 5.18
CA LEU A 164 1.35 5.89 4.59
C LEU A 164 0.44 6.61 5.59
N ASN A 165 -0.42 7.48 5.06
CA ASN A 165 -1.55 8.02 5.80
C ASN A 165 -2.73 7.04 5.64
N PRO A 166 -3.22 6.41 6.72
CA PRO A 166 -4.22 5.36 6.61
C PRO A 166 -5.57 5.86 6.09
N TYR A 167 -5.94 7.11 6.35
CA TYR A 167 -7.18 7.70 5.87
C TYR A 167 -7.15 7.84 4.34
N LEU A 168 -6.08 8.44 3.81
CA LEU A 168 -5.94 8.65 2.38
C LEU A 168 -5.77 7.33 1.63
N ALA A 169 -4.94 6.42 2.17
CA ALA A 169 -4.73 5.11 1.57
C ALA A 169 -6.03 4.31 1.44
N GLN A 170 -6.87 4.31 2.48
CA GLN A 170 -8.17 3.63 2.43
C GLN A 170 -9.14 4.32 1.48
N ALA A 171 -9.18 5.66 1.46
CA ALA A 171 -10.05 6.41 0.57
C ALA A 171 -9.76 6.12 -0.92
N VAL A 172 -8.48 6.13 -1.32
CA VAL A 172 -8.10 5.89 -2.72
C VAL A 172 -8.23 4.43 -3.14
N LEU A 173 -8.04 3.48 -2.20
CA LEU A 173 -8.34 2.07 -2.43
C LEU A 173 -9.84 1.85 -2.68
N LEU A 174 -10.68 2.48 -1.86
CA LEU A 174 -12.12 2.41 -2.04
C LEU A 174 -12.54 3.06 -3.37
N ALA A 175 -12.02 4.25 -3.69
CA ALA A 175 -12.30 4.93 -4.95
C ALA A 175 -11.92 4.08 -6.18
N ALA A 176 -10.69 3.55 -6.21
CA ALA A 176 -10.22 2.70 -7.31
C ALA A 176 -11.08 1.43 -7.46
N GLY A 177 -11.41 0.78 -6.35
CA GLY A 177 -12.23 -0.43 -6.38
C GLY A 177 -13.68 -0.16 -6.78
N LEU A 178 -14.29 0.93 -6.32
CA LEU A 178 -15.63 1.35 -6.74
C LEU A 178 -15.65 1.70 -8.23
N LYS A 179 -14.64 2.41 -8.73
CA LYS A 179 -14.54 2.73 -10.16
C LYS A 179 -14.48 1.47 -11.02
N GLY A 180 -13.76 0.45 -10.57
CA GLY A 180 -13.74 -0.86 -11.24
C GLY A 180 -15.12 -1.53 -11.29
N ILE A 181 -15.93 -1.42 -10.24
CA ILE A 181 -17.32 -1.90 -10.20
C ILE A 181 -18.20 -1.13 -11.19
N GLU A 182 -18.10 0.20 -11.20
CA GLU A 182 -18.89 1.08 -12.06
C GLU A 182 -18.60 0.83 -13.55
N GLU A 183 -17.32 0.73 -13.91
CA GLU A 183 -16.88 0.45 -15.28
C GLU A 183 -16.97 -1.03 -15.67
N LYS A 184 -17.30 -1.90 -14.71
CA LYS A 184 -17.37 -3.36 -14.87
C LYS A 184 -16.07 -3.93 -15.46
N LEU A 185 -14.93 -3.47 -14.95
CA LEU A 185 -13.63 -3.86 -15.47
C LEU A 185 -13.41 -5.38 -15.35
N PRO A 186 -12.94 -6.07 -16.40
CA PRO A 186 -12.70 -7.50 -16.34
C PRO A 186 -11.44 -7.80 -15.52
N LEU A 187 -11.56 -8.71 -14.55
CA LEU A 187 -10.41 -9.20 -13.80
C LEU A 187 -9.59 -10.17 -14.66
N GLN A 188 -8.31 -9.88 -14.83
CA GLN A 188 -7.36 -10.78 -15.50
C GLN A 188 -7.14 -12.05 -14.66
N GLU A 189 -6.70 -13.14 -15.27
CA GLU A 189 -6.34 -14.35 -14.51
C GLU A 189 -5.23 -14.05 -13.48
N PRO A 190 -5.21 -14.75 -12.34
CA PRO A 190 -4.23 -14.51 -11.29
C PRO A 190 -2.82 -14.82 -11.81
N ALA A 191 -1.85 -14.00 -11.41
CA ALA A 191 -0.46 -14.25 -11.74
C ALA A 191 0.04 -15.55 -11.08
N MET A 192 0.71 -16.40 -11.87
CA MET A 192 1.36 -17.63 -11.41
C MET A 192 2.88 -17.51 -11.49
N GLY A 193 3.61 -18.04 -10.50
CA GLY A 193 5.08 -17.97 -10.46
C GLY A 193 5.62 -16.61 -10.03
N ASP A 194 6.93 -16.39 -10.15
CA ASP A 194 7.56 -15.11 -9.79
C ASP A 194 7.30 -14.03 -10.85
N VAL A 195 6.61 -12.95 -10.46
CA VAL A 195 6.05 -11.95 -11.37
C VAL A 195 7.02 -10.82 -11.70
N TYR A 196 8.25 -10.81 -11.14
CA TYR A 196 9.23 -9.75 -11.42
C TYR A 196 9.64 -9.68 -12.90
N GLU A 197 9.50 -10.76 -13.67
CA GLU A 197 10.04 -10.92 -15.03
C GLU A 197 9.00 -10.64 -16.15
N ASP A 198 7.71 -10.45 -15.83
CA ASP A 198 6.69 -10.25 -16.87
C ASP A 198 6.66 -8.78 -17.36
N ALA A 199 7.13 -8.56 -18.61
CA ALA A 199 7.20 -7.26 -19.24
C ALA A 199 5.84 -6.70 -19.70
N ASN A 200 4.78 -7.52 -19.77
CA ASN A 200 3.46 -7.11 -20.26
C ASN A 200 2.55 -6.56 -19.14
N VAL A 201 3.04 -6.55 -17.90
CA VAL A 201 2.28 -6.13 -16.73
C VAL A 201 2.55 -4.66 -16.42
N THR A 202 1.48 -3.87 -16.31
CA THR A 202 1.54 -2.49 -15.84
C THR A 202 2.28 -2.41 -14.50
N GLU A 203 3.19 -1.46 -14.39
CA GLU A 203 3.97 -1.26 -13.17
C GLU A 203 3.43 -0.06 -12.39
N ILE A 204 3.58 -0.13 -11.07
CA ILE A 204 3.42 1.07 -10.25
C ILE A 204 4.63 1.99 -10.44
N PRO A 205 4.46 3.32 -10.30
CA PRO A 205 5.57 4.26 -10.23
C PRO A 205 6.67 3.83 -9.26
N ARG A 206 7.92 3.83 -9.75
CA ARG A 206 9.10 3.42 -8.98
C ARG A 206 9.86 4.58 -8.32
N THR A 207 9.38 5.80 -8.52
CA THR A 207 9.95 7.02 -7.92
C THR A 207 8.84 7.99 -7.55
N LEU A 208 9.11 8.89 -6.61
CA LEU A 208 8.18 9.96 -6.25
C LEU A 208 7.82 10.80 -7.48
N ARG A 209 8.81 11.20 -8.30
CA ARG A 209 8.57 11.91 -9.56
C ARG A 209 7.57 11.21 -10.48
N ALA A 210 7.72 9.90 -10.67
CA ALA A 210 6.82 9.13 -11.53
C ALA A 210 5.41 9.07 -10.93
N ALA A 211 5.28 8.91 -9.61
CA ALA A 211 3.99 8.89 -8.93
C ALA A 211 3.31 10.26 -8.95
N THR A 212 4.08 11.35 -8.86
CA THR A 212 3.57 12.72 -9.03
C THR A 212 2.94 12.89 -10.41
N GLN A 213 3.52 12.30 -11.46
CA GLN A 213 2.96 12.40 -12.82
C GLN A 213 1.68 11.59 -12.99
N THR A 214 1.59 10.39 -12.43
CA THR A 214 0.35 9.60 -12.50
C THR A 214 -0.76 10.23 -11.67
N LEU A 215 -0.45 10.70 -10.45
CA LEU A 215 -1.38 11.44 -9.60
C LEU A 215 -1.95 12.67 -10.31
N ARG A 216 -1.09 13.54 -10.85
CA ARG A 216 -1.48 14.79 -11.50
C ARG A 216 -2.50 14.59 -12.62
N ASN A 217 -2.31 13.52 -13.39
CA ASN A 217 -3.06 13.23 -14.61
C ASN A 217 -4.21 12.23 -14.37
N SER A 218 -4.46 11.81 -13.12
CA SER A 218 -5.50 10.85 -12.80
C SER A 218 -6.90 11.47 -12.90
N ALA A 219 -7.63 11.15 -13.97
CA ALA A 219 -9.03 11.51 -14.10
C ALA A 219 -9.89 10.82 -13.03
N MET A 220 -9.58 9.56 -12.70
CA MET A 220 -10.30 8.79 -11.67
C MET A 220 -10.20 9.48 -10.30
N LEU A 221 -9.00 9.90 -9.89
CA LEU A 221 -8.83 10.56 -8.59
C LEU A 221 -9.44 11.95 -8.56
N ARG A 222 -9.42 12.69 -9.68
CA ARG A 222 -10.10 13.99 -9.77
C ARG A 222 -11.61 13.86 -9.63
N GLU A 223 -12.20 12.83 -10.24
CA GLU A 223 -13.62 12.52 -10.06
C GLU A 223 -13.94 12.11 -8.61
N ALA A 224 -13.09 11.30 -7.98
CA ALA A 224 -13.34 10.75 -6.65
C ALA A 224 -13.06 11.74 -5.49
N LEU A 225 -12.01 12.56 -5.61
CA LEU A 225 -11.51 13.43 -4.52
C LEU A 225 -11.70 14.93 -4.81
N GLY A 226 -11.92 15.30 -6.07
CA GLY A 226 -11.94 16.69 -6.52
C GLY A 226 -10.56 17.23 -6.90
N ASP A 227 -10.55 18.24 -7.78
CA ASP A 227 -9.33 18.83 -8.33
C ASP A 227 -8.42 19.44 -7.24
N ASP A 228 -8.99 20.16 -6.28
CA ASP A 228 -8.23 20.82 -5.21
C ASP A 228 -7.42 19.82 -4.37
N VAL A 229 -7.97 18.63 -4.11
CA VAL A 229 -7.29 17.58 -3.33
C VAL A 229 -6.13 16.99 -4.14
N VAL A 230 -6.37 16.66 -5.42
CA VAL A 230 -5.35 16.10 -6.30
C VAL A 230 -4.22 17.10 -6.52
N ASP A 231 -4.54 18.37 -6.73
CA ASP A 231 -3.56 19.44 -6.94
C ASP A 231 -2.74 19.69 -5.67
N HIS A 232 -3.38 19.69 -4.49
CA HIS A 232 -2.67 19.82 -3.21
C HIS A 232 -1.63 18.72 -3.00
N TYR A 233 -2.01 17.46 -3.17
CA TYR A 233 -1.08 16.34 -2.97
C TYR A 233 -0.05 16.21 -4.09
N THR A 234 -0.39 16.63 -5.31
CA THR A 234 0.60 16.79 -6.39
C THR A 234 1.66 17.80 -5.97
N ARG A 235 1.26 18.97 -5.46
CA ARG A 235 2.21 19.99 -4.98
C ARG A 235 3.04 19.51 -3.79
N ALA A 236 2.44 18.78 -2.85
CA ALA A 236 3.17 18.21 -1.72
C ALA A 236 4.27 17.24 -2.19
N ALA A 237 3.98 16.39 -3.19
CA ALA A 237 4.94 15.48 -3.79
C ALA A 237 6.09 16.21 -4.52
N GLU A 238 5.76 17.28 -5.26
CA GLU A 238 6.76 18.12 -5.93
C GLU A 238 7.69 18.78 -4.92
N TRP A 239 7.14 19.34 -3.85
CA TRP A 239 7.93 20.02 -2.83
C TRP A 239 8.92 19.08 -2.13
N GLU A 240 8.48 17.88 -1.73
CA GLU A 240 9.37 16.84 -1.18
C GLU A 240 10.52 16.51 -2.15
N GLN A 241 10.20 16.38 -3.44
CA GLN A 241 11.20 16.12 -4.46
C GLN A 241 12.17 17.29 -4.65
N GLU A 242 11.67 18.51 -4.70
CA GLU A 242 12.45 19.75 -4.83
C GLU A 242 13.45 19.92 -3.67
N GLU A 243 13.04 19.62 -2.44
CA GLU A 243 13.93 19.70 -1.28
C GLU A 243 15.01 18.60 -1.31
N TYR A 244 14.64 17.37 -1.66
CA TYR A 244 15.61 16.28 -1.77
C TYR A 244 16.64 16.52 -2.88
N ASP A 245 16.24 17.09 -4.02
CA ASP A 245 17.16 17.38 -5.13
C ASP A 245 18.26 18.38 -4.74
N LYS A 246 18.08 19.16 -3.68
CA LYS A 246 19.09 20.09 -3.15
C LYS A 246 20.12 19.39 -2.26
N VAL A 247 19.81 18.19 -1.76
CA VAL A 247 20.66 17.45 -0.81
C VAL A 247 21.77 16.73 -1.56
N VAL A 248 23.02 17.00 -1.19
CA VAL A 248 24.17 16.19 -1.62
C VAL A 248 24.35 15.06 -0.61
N THR A 249 24.17 13.82 -1.05
CA THR A 249 24.22 12.64 -0.19
C THR A 249 25.63 12.08 -0.04
N ASP A 250 25.90 11.37 1.06
CA ASP A 250 27.16 10.66 1.25
C ASP A 250 27.45 9.67 0.11
N TRP A 251 26.43 9.09 -0.51
CA TRP A 251 26.59 8.23 -1.67
C TRP A 251 27.22 8.97 -2.87
N GLU A 252 26.81 10.21 -3.12
CA GLU A 252 27.36 11.04 -4.20
C GLU A 252 28.80 11.46 -3.89
N ILE A 253 29.08 11.83 -2.64
CA ILE A 253 30.43 12.17 -2.18
C ILE A 253 31.38 10.97 -2.29
N ASN A 254 30.99 9.81 -1.77
CA ASN A 254 31.78 8.57 -1.82
C ASN A 254 32.05 8.10 -3.25
N ARG A 255 31.13 8.37 -4.18
CA ARG A 255 31.30 8.05 -5.60
C ARG A 255 32.16 9.09 -6.33
N GLY A 256 32.02 10.36 -5.97
CA GLY A 256 32.60 11.49 -6.69
C GLY A 256 34.05 11.83 -6.30
N PHE A 257 34.44 11.55 -5.06
CA PHE A 257 35.80 11.81 -4.57
C PHE A 257 36.64 10.53 -4.54
N GLU A 258 37.88 10.61 -5.04
CA GLU A 258 38.82 9.48 -5.07
C GLU A 258 39.26 8.97 -3.68
N ARG A 259 38.92 9.69 -2.60
CA ARG A 259 39.32 9.39 -1.20
C ARG A 259 38.23 9.74 -0.18
N ALA A 260 36.96 9.69 -0.57
CA ALA A 260 35.85 9.85 0.36
C ALA A 260 35.65 8.61 1.25
#